data_AF-A0A965V5T0-F1
#
_entry.id   AF-A0A965V5T0-F1
#
_cell.length_a   1.000
_cell.length_b   1.000
_cell.length_c   1.000
_cell.angle_alpha   90.00
_cell.angle_beta   90.00
_cell.angle_gamma   90.00
#
_symmetry.space_group_name_H-M   'P 1'
#
loop_
_entity.id
_entity.type
_entity.pdbx_description
1 polymer ?
#
loop_
_entity_poly.entity_id
_entity_poly.type
_entity_poly.pdbx_seq_one_letter_code
_entity_poly.pdbx_strand_id
1 'polypeptide(L)'
;MTSCLLKKLWILLALLSVFACSTEKNNFLNRKYHSTTARYNGLFNANELLRLSLITFDGSHKDDFYTFLPVNLLPDETEVKGMYPAIDTAIAKCTKVIEDHSMP
;
A
#
# COMPACT_ATOMS: atom_id res chain seq x y z
N MET A 1 -55.77 -0.86 2.10
CA MET A 1 -54.69 -0.18 2.85
C MET A 1 -53.29 -0.72 2.51
N THR A 2 -53.16 -2.00 2.18
CA THR A 2 -51.89 -2.68 1.83
C THR A 2 -51.24 -2.20 0.51
N SER A 3 -52.04 -1.94 -0.54
CA SER A 3 -51.54 -1.47 -1.85
C SER A 3 -50.84 -0.10 -1.80
N CYS A 4 -51.32 0.82 -0.94
CA CYS A 4 -50.71 2.14 -0.77
C CYS A 4 -49.35 2.06 -0.02
N LEU A 5 -49.24 1.18 0.98
CA LEU A 5 -47.98 0.92 1.68
C LEU A 5 -46.96 0.23 0.78
N LEU A 6 -47.40 -0.72 -0.07
CA LEU A 6 -46.52 -1.38 -1.04
C LEU A 6 -45.95 -0.39 -2.05
N LYS A 7 -46.77 0.56 -2.56
CA LYS A 7 -46.28 1.64 -3.45
C LYS A 7 -45.25 2.53 -2.77
N LYS A 8 -45.45 2.91 -1.50
CA LYS A 8 -44.47 3.70 -0.74
C LYS A 8 -43.16 2.93 -0.52
N LEU A 9 -43.24 1.63 -0.26
CA LEU A 9 -42.06 0.76 -0.15
C LEU A 9 -41.28 0.68 -1.46
N TRP A 10 -41.97 0.53 -2.59
CA TRP A 10 -41.33 0.53 -3.92
C TRP A 10 -40.67 1.87 -4.27
N ILE A 11 -41.30 3.00 -3.91
CA ILE A 11 -40.72 4.34 -4.10
C ILE A 11 -39.47 4.52 -3.21
N LEU A 12 -39.52 4.07 -1.96
CA LEU A 12 -38.37 4.11 -1.06
C LEU A 12 -37.21 3.25 -1.58
N LEU A 13 -37.51 2.03 -2.04
CA LEU A 13 -36.51 1.11 -2.59
C LEU A 13 -35.86 1.65 -3.87
N ALA A 14 -36.67 2.27 -4.74
CA ALA A 14 -36.18 2.97 -5.93
C ALA A 14 -35.26 4.13 -5.55
N LEU A 15 -35.62 4.94 -4.53
CA LEU A 15 -34.79 6.05 -4.06
C LEU A 15 -33.45 5.56 -3.48
N LEU A 16 -33.45 4.49 -2.68
CA LEU A 16 -32.25 3.85 -2.13
C LEU A 16 -31.29 3.34 -3.22
N SER A 17 -31.82 2.83 -4.34
CA SER A 17 -31.01 2.30 -5.43
C SER A 17 -30.17 3.37 -6.15
N VAL A 18 -30.62 4.63 -6.17
CA VAL A 18 -29.91 5.74 -6.84
C VAL A 18 -28.72 6.26 -6.00
N PHE A 19 -28.78 6.06 -4.68
CA PHE A 19 -27.72 6.44 -3.73
C PHE A 19 -26.73 5.31 -3.43
N ALA A 20 -26.85 4.15 -4.10
CA ALA A 20 -25.89 3.07 -3.93
C ALA A 20 -24.49 3.51 -4.40
N CYS A 21 -23.56 3.65 -3.44
CA CYS A 21 -22.17 3.99 -3.71
C CYS A 21 -21.41 2.71 -4.10
N SER A 22 -21.05 2.59 -5.38
CA SER A 22 -20.25 1.47 -5.87
C SER A 22 -18.77 1.84 -5.91
N THR A 23 -17.93 0.99 -5.33
CA THR A 23 -16.47 1.11 -5.30
C THR A 23 -15.81 0.82 -6.65
N GLU A 24 -16.55 0.26 -7.61
CA GLU A 24 -16.09 -0.06 -8.97
C GLU A 24 -16.55 0.98 -10.00
N LYS A 25 -17.50 1.85 -9.62
CA LYS A 25 -18.03 2.87 -10.54
C LYS A 25 -16.92 3.83 -10.95
N ASN A 26 -16.72 3.98 -12.25
CA ASN A 26 -15.72 4.87 -12.83
C ASN A 26 -16.18 6.35 -12.70
N ASN A 27 -16.14 6.88 -11.47
CA ASN A 27 -16.47 8.26 -11.14
C ASN A 27 -15.21 8.98 -10.63
N PHE A 28 -15.11 10.29 -10.86
CA PHE A 28 -13.94 11.11 -10.51
C PHE A 28 -13.51 10.95 -9.05
N LEU A 29 -14.46 11.03 -8.11
CA LEU A 29 -14.18 10.87 -6.68
C LEU A 29 -13.61 9.48 -6.35
N ASN A 30 -14.19 8.43 -6.94
CA ASN A 30 -13.75 7.06 -6.73
C ASN A 30 -12.34 6.83 -7.29
N ARG A 31 -12.05 7.36 -8.49
CA ARG A 31 -10.69 7.30 -9.08
C ARG A 31 -9.66 8.05 -8.23
N LYS A 32 -10.00 9.23 -7.71
CA LYS A 32 -9.12 10.03 -6.85
C LYS A 32 -8.88 9.34 -5.51
N TYR A 33 -9.91 8.76 -4.92
CA TYR A 33 -9.80 7.96 -3.71
C TYR A 33 -8.87 6.76 -3.93
N HIS A 34 -9.12 5.95 -4.97
CA HIS A 34 -8.28 4.79 -5.31
C HIS A 34 -6.83 5.18 -5.61
N SER A 35 -6.59 6.25 -6.37
CA SER A 35 -5.24 6.74 -6.66
C SER A 35 -4.49 7.18 -5.39
N THR A 36 -5.18 7.88 -4.48
CA THR A 36 -4.59 8.31 -3.21
C THR A 36 -4.24 7.11 -2.33
N THR A 37 -5.19 6.19 -2.15
CA THR A 37 -5.02 4.99 -1.34
C THR A 37 -3.92 4.09 -1.91
N ALA A 38 -3.90 3.88 -3.22
CA ALA A 38 -2.89 3.05 -3.87
C ALA A 38 -1.48 3.64 -3.70
N ARG A 39 -1.33 4.97 -3.79
CA ARG A 39 -0.05 5.66 -3.53
C ARG A 39 0.47 5.41 -2.12
N TYR A 40 -0.36 5.63 -1.10
CA TYR A 40 0.07 5.43 0.28
C TYR A 40 0.32 3.96 0.62
N ASN A 41 -0.47 3.03 0.05
CA ASN A 41 -0.22 1.60 0.19
C ASN A 41 1.10 1.17 -0.47
N GLY A 42 1.43 1.73 -1.64
CA GLY A 42 2.71 1.51 -2.31
C GLY A 42 3.89 1.96 -1.44
N LEU A 43 3.83 3.18 -0.90
CA LEU A 43 4.87 3.74 -0.02
C LEU A 43 5.02 2.94 1.28
N PHE A 44 3.91 2.54 1.90
CA PHE A 44 3.94 1.73 3.11
C PHE A 44 4.62 0.38 2.88
N ASN A 45 4.23 -0.32 1.81
CA ASN A 45 4.82 -1.62 1.47
C ASN A 45 6.31 -1.50 1.12
N ALA A 46 6.72 -0.44 0.43
CA ALA A 46 8.12 -0.17 0.13
C ALA A 46 8.94 0.03 1.42
N ASN A 47 8.43 0.83 2.36
CA ASN A 47 9.08 1.04 3.65
C ASN A 47 9.19 -0.26 4.45
N GLU A 48 8.15 -1.09 4.42
CA GLU A 48 8.15 -2.36 5.14
C GLU A 48 9.15 -3.36 4.56
N LEU A 49 9.30 -3.42 3.22
CA LEU A 49 10.34 -4.22 2.56
C LEU A 49 11.75 -3.79 2.99
N LEU A 50 12.01 -2.49 3.04
CA LEU A 50 13.30 -1.95 3.50
C LEU A 50 13.54 -2.27 4.98
N ARG A 51 12.52 -2.09 5.82
CA ARG A 51 12.59 -2.41 7.26
C ARG A 51 12.94 -3.87 7.50
N LEU A 52 12.26 -4.80 6.82
CA LEU A 52 12.54 -6.23 6.92
C LEU A 52 13.94 -6.58 6.44
N SER A 53 14.42 -5.91 5.39
CA SER A 53 15.79 -6.10 4.88
C SER A 53 16.83 -5.64 5.89
N LEU A 54 16.62 -4.50 6.55
CA LEU A 54 17.49 -4.00 7.61
C LEU A 54 17.50 -4.93 8.83
N ILE A 55 16.35 -5.48 9.22
CA ILE A 55 16.28 -6.48 10.31
C ILE A 55 17.07 -7.74 9.96
N THR A 56 16.99 -8.17 8.71
CA THR A 56 17.74 -9.35 8.23
C THR A 56 19.24 -9.06 8.23
N PHE A 57 19.64 -7.87 7.78
CA PHE A 57 21.03 -7.40 7.83
C PHE A 57 21.55 -7.39 9.27
N ASP A 58 20.83 -6.74 10.18
CA ASP A 58 21.19 -6.63 11.61
C ASP A 58 21.33 -8.02 12.26
N GLY A 59 20.38 -8.92 12.02
CA GLY A 59 20.44 -10.30 12.53
C GLY A 59 21.55 -11.17 11.91
N SER A 60 22.10 -10.77 10.76
CA SER A 60 23.23 -11.45 10.12
C SER A 60 24.59 -10.88 10.51
N HIS A 61 24.62 -9.68 11.08
CA HIS A 61 25.84 -9.01 11.47
C HIS A 61 26.51 -9.72 12.66
N LYS A 62 27.84 -9.69 12.69
CA LYS A 62 28.64 -10.23 13.79
C LYS A 62 29.52 -9.12 14.37
N ASP A 63 29.25 -8.78 15.61
CA ASP A 63 29.96 -7.74 16.35
C ASP A 63 31.42 -8.10 16.61
N ASP A 64 32.32 -7.13 16.39
CA ASP A 64 33.71 -7.19 16.84
C ASP A 64 33.90 -6.44 18.16
N PHE A 65 33.92 -7.18 19.27
CA PHE A 65 34.08 -6.64 20.62
C PHE A 65 35.50 -6.15 20.96
N TYR A 66 36.48 -6.30 20.07
CA TYR A 66 37.80 -5.68 20.24
C TYR A 66 37.83 -4.22 19.75
N THR A 67 36.73 -3.74 19.16
CA THR A 67 36.60 -2.39 18.63
C THR A 67 35.41 -1.66 19.25
N PHE A 68 35.32 -0.35 19.01
CA PHE A 68 34.16 0.43 19.43
C PHE A 68 32.95 0.06 18.57
N LEU A 69 31.88 -0.41 19.23
CA LEU A 69 30.65 -0.78 18.56
C LEU A 69 29.86 0.45 18.08
N PRO A 70 29.33 0.45 16.84
CA PRO A 70 28.49 1.54 16.37
C PRO A 70 27.13 1.52 17.08
N VAL A 71 26.56 2.71 17.33
CA VAL A 71 25.20 2.82 17.89
C VAL A 71 24.13 2.53 16.83
N ASN A 72 24.37 2.93 15.58
CA ASN A 72 23.51 2.65 14.45
C ASN A 72 24.30 1.89 13.40
N LEU A 73 23.99 0.61 13.21
CA LEU A 73 24.57 -0.18 12.16
C LEU A 73 23.91 0.18 10.82
N LEU A 74 24.74 0.46 9.82
CA LEU A 74 24.30 0.68 8.45
C LEU A 74 25.14 -0.19 7.52
N PRO A 75 24.52 -0.78 6.49
CA PRO A 75 25.21 -1.65 5.55
C PRO A 75 26.17 -0.83 4.68
N ASP A 76 27.37 -1.38 4.42
CA ASP A 76 28.35 -0.80 3.50
C ASP A 76 28.01 -1.07 2.02
N GLU A 77 28.81 -0.56 1.08
CA GLU A 77 28.56 -0.76 -0.36
C GLU A 77 28.57 -2.23 -0.81
N THR A 78 29.22 -3.11 -0.06
CA THR A 78 29.28 -4.54 -0.33
C THR A 78 28.08 -5.28 0.28
N GLU A 79 27.67 -4.90 1.49
CA GLU A 79 26.56 -5.48 2.25
C GLU A 79 25.20 -5.07 1.68
N VAL A 80 25.06 -3.83 1.20
CA VAL A 80 23.84 -3.31 0.57
C VAL A 80 23.42 -4.17 -0.64
N LYS A 81 24.36 -4.85 -1.31
CA LYS A 81 24.05 -5.75 -2.43
C LYS A 81 23.07 -6.87 -2.04
N GLY A 82 23.13 -7.33 -0.78
CA GLY A 82 22.17 -8.30 -0.25
C GLY A 82 20.74 -7.76 -0.14
N MET A 83 20.57 -6.43 -0.14
CA MET A 83 19.28 -5.75 -0.03
C MET A 83 18.67 -5.40 -1.39
N TYR A 84 19.42 -5.50 -2.49
CA TYR A 84 18.93 -5.19 -3.84
C TYR A 84 17.61 -5.88 -4.20
N PRO A 85 17.38 -7.18 -3.90
CA PRO A 85 16.10 -7.80 -4.22
C PRO A 85 14.88 -7.10 -3.59
N ALA A 86 15.02 -6.62 -2.35
CA ALA A 86 13.96 -5.89 -1.67
C ALA A 86 13.81 -4.46 -2.19
N ILE A 87 14.92 -3.78 -2.48
CA ILE A 87 14.96 -2.43 -3.05
C ILE A 87 14.32 -2.45 -4.45
N ASP A 88 14.72 -3.37 -5.31
CA ASP A 88 14.20 -3.53 -6.68
C ASP A 88 12.70 -3.86 -6.65
N THR A 89 12.27 -4.71 -5.72
CA THR A 89 10.84 -5.01 -5.52
C THR A 89 10.06 -3.77 -5.07
N ALA A 90 10.63 -2.98 -4.15
CA ALA A 90 10.02 -1.74 -3.68
C ALA A 90 9.90 -0.72 -4.81
N ILE A 91 10.95 -0.55 -5.62
CA ILE A 91 10.95 0.32 -6.81
C ILE A 91 9.89 -0.14 -7.79
N ALA A 92 9.90 -1.42 -8.19
CA ALA A 92 8.95 -1.94 -9.17
C ALA A 92 7.48 -1.75 -8.73
N LYS A 93 7.17 -1.99 -7.45
CA LYS A 93 5.82 -1.77 -6.91
C LYS A 93 5.43 -0.30 -6.88
N CYS A 94 6.35 0.58 -6.48
CA CYS A 94 6.10 2.02 -6.46
C CYS A 94 5.95 2.59 -7.87
N THR A 95 6.81 2.23 -8.82
CA THR A 95 6.71 2.63 -10.22
C THR A 95 5.36 2.21 -10.79
N LYS A 96 4.99 0.93 -10.63
CA LYS A 96 3.71 0.41 -11.14
C LYS A 96 2.50 1.19 -10.64
N VAL A 97 2.44 1.49 -9.34
CA VAL A 97 1.26 2.06 -8.69
C VAL A 97 1.24 3.59 -8.69
N ILE A 98 2.40 4.24 -8.50
CA ILE A 98 2.53 5.68 -8.29
C ILE A 98 2.91 6.41 -9.58
N GLU A 99 3.85 5.86 -10.35
CA GLU A 99 4.35 6.50 -11.56
C GLU A 99 3.44 6.17 -12.75
N ASP A 100 3.25 4.88 -13.01
CA ASP A 100 2.44 4.39 -14.13
C ASP A 100 0.93 4.50 -13.86
N HIS A 101 0.54 4.74 -12.59
CA HIS A 101 -0.86 4.73 -12.14
C HIS A 101 -1.62 3.48 -12.59
N SER A 102 -0.89 2.36 -12.71
CA SER A 102 -1.42 1.09 -13.16
C SER A 102 -1.83 0.25 -11.96
N MET A 103 -2.88 -0.56 -12.13
CA MET A 103 -3.34 -1.43 -11.06
C MET A 103 -2.26 -2.49 -10.78
N PRO A 104 -1.85 -2.68 -9.51
CA PRO A 104 -0.93 -3.74 -9.14
C PRO A 104 -1.51 -5.13 -9.43
#